data_AF-A0AAW9D357-F1
#
_entry.id   AF-A0AAW9D357-F1
#
_cell.length_a   1.000
_cell.length_b   1.000
_cell.length_c   1.000
_cell.angle_alpha   90.00
_cell.angle_beta   90.00
_cell.angle_gamma   90.00
#
_symmetry.space_group_name_H-M   'P 1'
#
loop_
_entity.id
_entity.type
_entity.pdbx_description
1 polymer ?
#
loop_
_entity_poly.entity_id
_entity_poly.type
_entity_poly.pdbx_seq_one_letter_code
_entity_poly.pdbx_strand_id
1 'polypeptide(L)'
;MVNATDVVWEPEIVSGCFMLFRTDVLKALGGFDSRYFLYFEDYDLSLRTHDVARVAYVPAIMIRHYGGGAARKGMRHVRLFATSAFRFFNRFGWKWL
;
A
#
# COMPACT_ATOMS: atom_id res chain seq x y z
N MET A 1 5.70 20.61 -6.01
CA MET A 1 5.44 20.79 -4.56
C MET A 1 3.96 20.53 -4.34
N VAL A 2 3.60 19.53 -3.54
CA VAL A 2 2.20 19.29 -3.17
C VAL A 2 1.83 20.36 -2.15
N ASN A 3 0.88 21.22 -2.47
CA ASN A 3 0.35 22.22 -1.55
C ASN A 3 -0.26 21.48 -0.34
N ALA A 4 -0.08 21.97 0.89
CA ALA A 4 -0.43 21.22 2.11
C ALA A 4 -1.93 20.90 2.28
N THR A 5 -2.78 21.37 1.38
CA THR A 5 -4.25 21.22 1.44
C THR A 5 -4.86 20.57 0.21
N ASP A 6 -4.15 20.51 -0.91
CA ASP A 6 -4.76 20.10 -2.18
C ASP A 6 -4.80 18.58 -2.29
N VAL A 7 -5.99 18.05 -2.65
CA VAL A 7 -6.15 16.62 -2.89
C VAL A 7 -5.35 16.22 -4.12
N VAL A 8 -4.46 15.24 -3.94
CA VAL A 8 -3.73 14.62 -5.04
C VAL A 8 -4.54 13.42 -5.51
N TRP A 9 -5.07 13.52 -6.73
CA TRP A 9 -5.80 12.43 -7.35
C TRP A 9 -4.87 11.46 -8.07
N GLU A 10 -5.26 10.20 -8.05
CA GLU A 10 -4.64 9.09 -8.77
C GLU A 10 -3.14 8.89 -8.48
N PRO A 11 -2.71 8.93 -7.19
CA PRO A 11 -1.39 8.40 -6.85
C PRO A 11 -1.35 6.90 -7.15
N GLU A 12 -0.26 6.40 -7.72
CA GLU A 12 -0.12 4.98 -8.04
C GLU A 12 -0.32 4.10 -6.79
N ILE A 13 0.28 4.50 -5.67
CA ILE A 13 0.29 3.78 -4.41
C ILE A 13 0.09 4.75 -3.25
N VAL A 14 -0.71 4.33 -2.26
CA VAL A 14 -0.87 5.05 -0.99
C VAL A 14 -0.49 4.15 0.17
N SER A 15 -0.07 4.75 1.29
CA SER A 15 0.34 3.98 2.47
C SER A 15 -0.85 3.31 3.16
N GLY A 16 -0.69 2.04 3.51
CA GLY A 16 -1.64 1.29 4.33
C GLY A 16 -1.74 1.74 5.79
N CYS A 17 -0.93 2.71 6.24
CA CYS A 17 -0.96 3.18 7.62
C CYS A 17 -2.31 3.80 8.01
N PHE A 18 -3.01 4.40 7.04
CA PHE A 18 -4.35 4.92 7.18
C PHE A 18 -5.03 5.01 5.81
N MET A 19 -6.04 4.17 5.58
CA MET A 19 -6.81 4.15 4.35
C MET A 19 -8.31 4.16 4.68
N LEU A 20 -9.08 4.86 3.86
CA LEU A 20 -10.55 4.83 3.90
C LEU A 20 -11.07 4.29 2.57
N PHE A 21 -11.99 3.35 2.64
CA PHE A 21 -12.60 2.71 1.48
C PHE A 21 -14.11 2.73 1.58
N ARG A 22 -14.78 2.89 0.43
CA ARG A 22 -16.18 2.51 0.31
C ARG A 22 -16.29 1.00 0.52
N THR A 23 -17.24 0.57 1.35
CA THR A 23 -17.36 -0.84 1.76
C THR A 23 -17.61 -1.79 0.59
N ASP A 24 -18.43 -1.38 -0.37
CA ASP A 24 -18.71 -2.15 -1.59
C ASP A 24 -17.46 -2.33 -2.47
N VAL A 25 -16.66 -1.27 -2.64
CA VAL A 25 -15.38 -1.33 -3.38
C VAL A 25 -14.41 -2.29 -2.70
N LEU A 26 -14.23 -2.17 -1.39
CA LEU A 26 -13.30 -3.05 -0.66
C LEU A 26 -13.73 -4.52 -0.72
N LYS A 27 -15.05 -4.80 -0.65
CA LYS A 27 -15.61 -6.14 -0.80
C LYS A 27 -15.43 -6.69 -2.21
N ALA A 28 -15.67 -5.89 -3.25
CA ALA A 28 -15.46 -6.28 -4.64
C ALA A 28 -13.99 -6.61 -4.94
N LEU A 29 -13.07 -5.90 -4.29
CA LEU A 29 -11.63 -6.13 -4.36
C LEU A 29 -11.16 -7.33 -3.52
N GLY A 30 -12.01 -7.93 -2.68
CA GLY A 30 -11.61 -9.00 -1.76
C GLY A 30 -10.68 -8.56 -0.63
N GLY A 31 -10.57 -7.25 -0.35
CA GLY A 31 -9.70 -6.70 0.68
C GLY A 31 -8.20 -6.83 0.40
N PHE A 32 -7.42 -6.93 1.48
CA PHE A 32 -5.98 -7.21 1.39
C PHE A 32 -5.74 -8.64 0.94
N ASP A 33 -4.76 -8.82 0.06
CA ASP A 33 -4.40 -10.13 -0.45
C ASP A 33 -3.59 -10.91 0.59
N SER A 34 -4.14 -12.03 1.05
CA SER A 34 -3.56 -12.86 2.13
C SER A 34 -2.22 -13.52 1.76
N ARG A 35 -1.80 -13.45 0.49
CA ARG A 35 -0.45 -13.84 0.07
C ARG A 35 0.61 -12.88 0.64
N TYR A 36 0.25 -11.70 1.12
CA TYR A 36 1.15 -10.81 1.83
C TYR A 36 0.82 -10.85 3.32
N PHE A 37 1.70 -11.45 4.12
CA PHE A 37 1.56 -11.39 5.58
C PHE A 37 2.00 -10.02 6.13
N LEU A 38 3.01 -9.42 5.49
CA LEU A 38 3.58 -8.14 5.86
C LEU A 38 4.32 -7.54 4.66
N TYR A 39 4.16 -6.23 4.46
CA TYR A 39 4.65 -5.46 3.31
C TYR A 39 3.97 -5.84 1.99
N PHE A 40 3.82 -4.82 1.14
CA PHE A 40 3.28 -4.89 -0.22
C PHE A 40 1.77 -5.21 -0.29
N GLU A 41 1.09 -5.49 0.82
CA GLU A 41 -0.35 -5.70 0.86
C GLU A 41 -1.13 -4.44 0.48
N ASP A 42 -0.65 -3.28 0.91
CA ASP A 42 -1.21 -1.96 0.64
C ASP A 42 -0.87 -1.48 -0.78
N TYR A 43 0.30 -1.84 -1.29
CA TYR A 43 0.71 -1.59 -2.67
C TYR A 43 -0.18 -2.37 -3.63
N ASP A 44 -0.36 -3.66 -3.37
CA ASP A 44 -1.23 -4.54 -4.14
C ASP A 44 -2.68 -4.04 -4.14
N LEU A 45 -3.21 -3.66 -2.97
CA LEU A 45 -4.56 -3.10 -2.87
C LEU A 45 -4.69 -1.76 -3.60
N SER A 46 -3.70 -0.87 -3.50
CA SER A 46 -3.70 0.42 -4.20
C SER A 46 -3.78 0.23 -5.71
N LEU A 47 -2.92 -0.64 -6.27
CA LEU A 47 -2.88 -0.92 -7.71
C LEU A 47 -4.20 -1.51 -8.21
N ARG A 48 -4.76 -2.51 -7.52
CA ARG A 48 -6.06 -3.09 -7.89
C ARG A 48 -7.22 -2.11 -7.74
N THR A 49 -7.11 -1.13 -6.85
CA THR A 49 -8.17 -0.13 -6.66
C THR A 49 -8.35 0.73 -7.91
N HIS A 50 -7.26 1.04 -8.62
CA HIS A 50 -7.32 1.84 -9.86
C HIS A 50 -8.17 1.18 -10.96
N ASP A 51 -8.33 -0.14 -10.94
CA ASP A 51 -9.18 -0.85 -11.90
C ASP A 51 -10.69 -0.60 -11.68
N VAL A 52 -11.10 -0.13 -10.49
CA VAL A 52 -12.51 -0.05 -10.08
C VAL A 52 -12.93 1.27 -9.45
N ALA A 53 -11.98 2.10 -9.00
CA ALA A 53 -12.23 3.36 -8.32
C ALA A 53 -11.04 4.32 -8.43
N ARG A 54 -11.33 5.62 -8.25
CA ARG A 54 -10.29 6.65 -8.16
C ARG A 54 -9.66 6.67 -6.78
N VAL A 55 -8.34 6.80 -6.73
CA VAL A 55 -7.57 6.94 -5.48
C VAL A 55 -7.30 8.41 -5.21
N ALA A 56 -7.36 8.83 -3.95
CA ALA A 56 -7.04 10.18 -3.50
C ALA A 56 -6.08 10.14 -2.32
N TYR A 57 -5.01 10.93 -2.40
CA TYR A 57 -4.19 11.31 -1.25
C TYR A 57 -4.66 12.68 -0.76
N VAL A 58 -4.99 12.78 0.53
CA VAL A 58 -5.59 13.98 1.14
C VAL A 58 -4.63 14.56 2.18
N PRO A 59 -3.75 15.51 1.81
CA PRO A 59 -2.74 16.07 2.72
C PRO A 59 -3.32 16.77 3.96
N ALA A 60 -4.56 17.25 3.88
CA ALA A 60 -5.27 17.87 4.99
C ALA A 60 -5.53 16.90 6.17
N ILE A 61 -5.49 15.58 5.94
CA ILE A 61 -5.63 14.57 6.99
C ILE A 61 -4.24 14.05 7.38
N MET A 62 -3.81 14.41 8.59
CA MET A 62 -2.50 14.03 9.12
C MET A 62 -2.62 12.93 10.17
N ILE A 63 -1.95 11.81 9.92
CA ILE A 63 -1.86 10.69 10.86
C ILE A 63 -0.40 10.52 11.27
N ARG A 64 -0.15 10.52 12.58
CA ARG A 64 1.19 10.28 13.12
C ARG A 64 1.40 8.80 13.36
N HIS A 65 2.17 8.16 12.49
CA HIS A 65 2.64 6.79 12.69
C HIS A 65 3.94 6.82 13.51
N TYR A 66 3.91 6.33 14.75
CA TYR A 66 5.10 6.18 15.61
C TYR A 66 6.01 5.01 15.15
N GLY A 67 5.79 4.48 13.95
CA GLY A 67 6.49 3.32 13.43
C GLY A 67 8.01 3.51 13.36
N GLY A 68 8.75 2.41 13.49
CA GLY A 68 10.20 2.41 13.47
C GLY A 68 10.81 1.10 13.95
N GLY A 69 12.11 0.90 13.73
CA GLY A 69 12.84 -0.27 14.23
C GLY A 69 12.48 -1.60 13.57
N ALA A 70 11.68 -1.59 12.50
CA ALA A 70 11.36 -2.76 11.69
C ALA A 70 12.62 -3.58 11.34
N ALA A 71 13.62 -2.96 10.72
CA ALA A 71 14.87 -3.66 10.36
C ALA A 71 15.65 -4.24 11.55
N ARG A 72 15.41 -3.75 12.79
CA ARG A 72 16.02 -4.27 14.02
C ARG A 72 15.32 -5.53 14.55
N LYS A 73 14.20 -5.94 13.96
CA LYS A 73 13.46 -7.17 14.32
C LYS A 73 14.12 -8.46 13.79
N GLY A 74 15.30 -8.36 13.17
CA GLY A 74 16.14 -9.49 12.80
C GLY A 74 15.80 -10.15 11.46
N MET A 75 16.52 -11.24 11.15
CA MET A 75 16.49 -11.92 9.85
C MET A 75 15.10 -12.42 9.44
N ARG A 76 14.25 -12.81 10.41
CA ARG A 76 12.87 -13.22 10.13
C ARG A 76 12.10 -12.11 9.41
N HIS A 77 12.29 -10.85 9.84
CA HIS A 77 11.58 -9.73 9.27
C HIS A 77 12.04 -9.43 7.84
N VAL A 78 13.35 -9.51 7.61
CA VAL A 78 13.95 -9.39 6.26
C VAL A 78 13.41 -10.48 5.32
N ARG A 79 13.29 -11.72 5.80
CA ARG A 79 12.70 -12.82 5.03
C ARG A 79 11.23 -12.56 4.68
N LEU A 80 10.44 -12.02 5.61
CA LEU A 80 9.04 -11.65 5.33
C LEU A 80 8.97 -10.57 4.25
N PHE A 81 9.76 -9.50 4.38
CA PHE A 81 9.87 -8.45 3.38
C PHE A 81 10.25 -9.01 2.00
N ALA A 82 11.33 -9.79 1.93
CA ALA A 82 11.80 -10.38 0.68
C ALA A 82 10.77 -11.34 0.04
N THR A 83 10.08 -12.13 0.87
CA THR A 83 9.02 -13.04 0.39
C THR A 83 7.86 -12.26 -0.21
N SER A 84 7.38 -11.24 0.48
CA SER A 84 6.29 -10.38 -0.01
C SER A 84 6.71 -9.59 -1.26
N ALA A 85 7.94 -9.07 -1.29
CA ALA A 85 8.51 -8.39 -2.45
C ALA A 85 8.52 -9.32 -3.68
N PHE A 86 9.05 -10.53 -3.54
CA PHE A 86 9.09 -11.52 -4.63
C PHE A 86 7.68 -11.85 -5.15
N ARG A 87 6.70 -12.00 -4.25
CA ARG A 87 5.30 -12.22 -4.61
C ARG A 87 4.71 -11.04 -5.39
N PHE A 88 4.99 -9.81 -4.94
CA PHE A 88 4.51 -8.58 -5.56
C PHE A 88 5.10 -8.40 -6.96
N PHE A 89 6.43 -8.49 -7.10
CA PHE A 89 7.09 -8.30 -8.39
C PHE A 89 6.79 -9.43 -9.39
N ASN A 90 6.55 -10.66 -8.94
CA ASN A 90 6.03 -11.71 -9.83
C ASN A 90 4.62 -11.42 -10.33
N ARG A 91 3.79 -10.69 -9.57
CA ARG A 91 2.43 -10.32 -9.96
C ARG A 91 2.39 -9.11 -10.90
N PHE A 92 3.12 -8.05 -10.58
CA PHE A 92 3.06 -6.76 -11.29
C PHE A 92 4.24 -6.50 -12.24
N GLY A 93 5.19 -7.45 -12.32
CA GLY A 93 6.37 -7.38 -13.15
C GLY A 93 7.61 -6.87 -12.41
N TRP A 94 8.76 -7.42 -12.79
CA TRP A 94 10.06 -6.96 -12.34
C TRP A 94 10.50 -5.78 -13.20
N LYS A 95 10.29 -4.56 -12.71
CA LYS A 95 10.78 -3.34 -13.36
C LYS A 95 12.13 -2.98 -12.76
N TRP A 96 13.20 -3.33 -13.46
CA TRP A 96 14.53 -2.81 -13.20
C TRP A 96 14.64 -1.52 -14.01
N LEU A 97 14.89 -0.38 -13.34
CA LEU A 97 15.22 0.88 -14.01
C LEU A 97 16.45 0.71 -14.91
#